data_AF-A0A2T3XJJ0-F1
#
_entry.id   AF-A0A2T3XJJ0-F1
#
_cell.length_a   1.000
_cell.length_b   1.000
_cell.length_c   1.000
_cell.angle_alpha   90.00
_cell.angle_beta   90.00
_cell.angle_gamma   90.00
#
_symmetry.space_group_name_H-M   'P 1'
#
loop_
_entity.id
_entity.type
_entity.pdbx_description
1 polymer ?
#
loop_
_entity_poly.entity_id
_entity_poly.type
_entity_poly.pdbx_seq_one_letter_code
_entity_poly.pdbx_strand_id
1 'polypeptide(L)'
;YFKSKGIDVELIKLSGSVELACVVDMVDGIVDIVQTGTTLEANGLVEKQHISDINARLITNKAAYFKKSQLIEQFIRSLEVSIANA
;
A
#
# COMPACT_ATOMS: atom_id res chain seq x y z
N TYR A 1 -7.05 -2.65 10.66
CA TYR A 1 -6.78 -1.38 11.36
C TYR A 1 -7.94 -0.97 12.27
N PHE A 2 -9.11 -0.57 11.77
CA PHE A 2 -10.22 -0.12 12.64
C PHE A 2 -10.69 -1.18 13.65
N LYS A 3 -10.79 -2.44 13.21
CA LYS A 3 -11.08 -3.58 14.11
C LYS A 3 -10.12 -3.71 15.30
N SER A 4 -8.81 -3.49 15.10
CA SER A 4 -7.85 -3.59 16.21
C SER A 4 -7.94 -2.42 17.19
N LYS A 5 -8.70 -1.37 16.84
CA LYS A 5 -9.01 -0.22 17.69
C LYS A 5 -10.40 -0.29 18.31
N GLY A 6 -11.19 -1.33 18.02
CA GLY A 6 -12.58 -1.44 18.47
C GLY A 6 -13.52 -0.40 17.84
N ILE A 7 -13.15 0.15 16.69
CA ILE A 7 -13.96 1.12 15.96
C ILE A 7 -14.78 0.36 14.92
N ASP A 8 -16.10 0.49 14.99
CA ASP A 8 -17.02 -0.04 13.99
C ASP A 8 -17.09 0.89 12.78
N VAL A 9 -16.94 0.33 11.58
CA VAL A 9 -16.87 1.10 10.32
C VAL A 9 -17.53 0.32 9.20
N GLU A 10 -18.21 1.03 8.30
CA GLU A 10 -18.61 0.51 7.00
C GLU A 10 -17.49 0.74 5.98
N LEU A 11 -17.11 -0.30 5.25
CA LEU A 11 -16.07 -0.19 4.22
C LEU A 11 -16.69 -0.13 2.83
N ILE A 12 -16.49 1.00 2.15
CA ILE A 12 -16.86 1.18 0.76
C ILE A 12 -15.61 1.06 -0.11
N LYS A 13 -15.60 0.07 -1.01
CA LYS A 13 -14.48 -0.12 -1.94
C LYS A 13 -14.62 0.83 -3.12
N LEU A 14 -13.63 1.69 -3.32
CA LEU A 14 -13.51 2.58 -4.47
C LEU A 14 -12.38 2.11 -5.40
N SER A 15 -12.56 2.32 -6.71
CA SER A 15 -11.61 1.86 -7.74
C SER A 15 -10.70 2.98 -8.26
N GLY A 16 -10.94 4.22 -7.84
CA GLY A 16 -10.21 5.42 -8.27
C GLY A 16 -10.90 6.70 -7.77
N SER A 17 -10.19 7.83 -7.88
CA SER A 17 -10.65 9.15 -7.40
C SER A 17 -11.21 9.11 -5.97
N VAL A 18 -10.46 8.47 -5.08
CA VAL A 18 -10.90 8.16 -3.71
C VAL A 18 -11.14 9.46 -2.93
N GLU A 19 -10.36 10.50 -3.22
CA GLU A 19 -10.45 11.83 -2.61
C GLU A 19 -11.82 12.49 -2.87
N LEU A 20 -12.41 12.23 -4.04
CA LEU A 20 -13.71 12.80 -4.40
C LEU A 20 -14.82 12.32 -3.46
N ALA A 21 -14.74 11.09 -2.96
CA ALA A 21 -15.76 10.54 -2.06
C ALA A 21 -15.85 11.33 -0.74
N CYS A 22 -14.73 11.86 -0.23
CA CYS A 22 -14.76 12.79 0.90
C CYS A 22 -15.37 14.14 0.50
N VAL A 23 -14.97 14.67 -0.66
CA VAL A 23 -15.40 16.01 -1.13
C VAL A 23 -16.92 16.08 -1.36
N VAL A 24 -17.56 14.98 -1.75
CA VAL A 24 -19.01 14.91 -1.95
C VAL A 24 -19.78 14.39 -0.72
N ASP A 25 -19.13 14.33 0.45
CA ASP A 25 -19.69 13.83 1.71
C ASP A 25 -20.27 12.40 1.62
N MET A 26 -19.68 11.55 0.77
CA MET A 26 -20.06 10.13 0.65
C MET A 26 -19.45 9.29 1.78
N VAL A 27 -18.29 9.68 2.29
CA VAL A 27 -17.56 8.97 3.36
C VAL A 27 -16.94 9.97 4.34
N ASP A 28 -16.79 9.56 5.60
CA ASP A 28 -16.13 10.38 6.64
C ASP A 28 -14.60 10.49 6.46
N GLY A 29 -14.01 9.56 5.70
CA GLY A 29 -12.58 9.52 5.47
C GLY A 29 -12.16 8.38 4.55
N ILE A 30 -10.91 8.43 4.12
CA ILE A 30 -10.32 7.46 3.21
C ILE A 30 -9.08 6.81 3.82
N VAL A 31 -8.79 5.59 3.37
CA VAL A 31 -7.53 4.90 3.64
C VAL A 31 -6.83 4.73 2.31
N ASP A 32 -5.71 5.44 2.13
CA ASP A 32 -4.98 5.45 0.87
C ASP A 32 -3.46 5.44 1.10
N ILE A 33 -2.71 5.07 0.07
CA ILE A 33 -1.25 5.12 0.03
C ILE A 33 -0.85 6.52 -0.43
N VAL A 34 -0.10 7.24 0.41
CA VAL A 34 0.37 8.59 0.10
C VAL A 34 1.87 8.70 0.27
N GLN A 35 2.50 9.61 -0.49
CA GLN A 35 3.95 9.87 -0.42
C GLN A 35 4.25 11.21 0.26
N THR A 36 3.99 12.34 -0.40
CA THR A 36 4.27 13.68 0.13
C THR A 36 3.05 14.37 0.73
N GLY A 37 1.86 13.77 0.65
CA GLY A 37 0.59 14.37 1.08
C GLY A 37 0.05 15.46 0.15
N THR A 38 0.81 15.92 -0.84
CA THR A 38 0.42 17.05 -1.73
C THR A 38 -0.91 16.83 -2.45
N THR A 39 -1.21 15.59 -2.87
CA THR A 39 -2.49 15.25 -3.51
C THR A 39 -3.67 15.39 -2.54
N LEU A 40 -3.49 15.01 -1.27
CA LEU A 40 -4.53 15.17 -0.25
C LEU A 40 -4.81 16.65 -0.02
N GLU A 41 -3.76 17.45 0.19
CA GLU A 41 -3.87 18.89 0.43
C GLU A 41 -4.57 19.62 -0.72
N ALA A 42 -4.24 19.27 -1.96
CA ALA A 42 -4.87 19.84 -3.16
C ALA A 42 -6.39 19.56 -3.23
N ASN A 43 -6.86 18.50 -2.58
CA ASN A 43 -8.27 18.14 -2.48
C ASN A 43 -8.91 18.56 -1.15
N GLY A 44 -8.23 19.38 -0.33
CA GLY A 44 -8.72 19.82 0.97
C GLY A 44 -8.73 18.73 2.04
N LEU A 45 -8.02 17.63 1.81
CA LEU A 45 -7.89 16.53 2.74
C LEU A 45 -6.63 16.68 3.60
N VAL A 46 -6.69 16.11 4.80
CA VAL A 46 -5.58 16.10 5.75
C VAL A 46 -5.31 14.68 6.21
N GLU A 47 -4.03 14.32 6.32
CA GLU A 47 -3.64 13.05 6.92
C GLU A 47 -4.01 13.05 8.41
N LYS A 48 -4.96 12.19 8.79
CA LYS A 48 -5.38 12.05 10.20
C LYS A 48 -4.50 11.08 10.97
N GLN A 49 -4.10 9.99 10.34
CA GLN A 49 -3.34 8.95 11.02
C GLN A 49 -2.54 8.09 10.04
N HIS A 50 -1.24 7.97 10.32
CA HIS A 50 -0.38 6.99 9.68
C HIS A 50 -0.73 5.57 10.16
N ILE A 51 -0.95 4.64 9.22
CA ILE A 51 -1.31 3.24 9.52
C ILE A 51 -0.06 2.35 9.55
N SER A 52 0.77 2.43 8.51
CA SER A 52 1.98 1.62 8.37
C SER A 52 2.83 2.16 7.22
N ASP A 53 4.14 2.03 7.36
CA ASP A 53 5.07 2.15 6.24
C ASP A 53 4.87 0.99 5.27
N ILE A 54 5.06 1.28 3.97
CA ILE A 54 5.05 0.29 2.91
C ILE A 54 6.37 0.31 2.16
N ASN A 55 6.77 -0.86 1.67
CA ASN A 55 7.97 -1.01 0.86
C ASN A 55 7.65 -1.92 -0.32
N ALA A 56 8.22 -1.61 -1.49
CA ALA A 56 8.18 -2.51 -2.62
C ALA A 56 8.88 -3.82 -2.26
N ARG A 57 8.27 -4.96 -2.61
CA ARG A 57 8.84 -6.29 -2.38
C ARG A 57 8.99 -7.02 -3.70
N LEU A 58 10.16 -7.60 -3.93
CA LEU A 58 10.37 -8.53 -5.02
C LEU A 58 9.82 -9.90 -4.61
N ILE A 59 8.84 -10.39 -5.35
CA ILE A 59 8.18 -11.69 -5.09
C ILE A 59 8.35 -12.61 -6.29
N THR A 60 8.53 -13.90 -6.02
CA THR A 60 8.58 -14.93 -7.06
C THR A 60 7.73 -16.13 -6.65
N ASN A 61 7.21 -16.82 -7.65
CA ASN A 61 6.48 -18.07 -7.45
C ASN A 61 7.45 -19.19 -7.02
N LYS A 62 7.03 -20.03 -6.06
CA LYS A 62 7.85 -21.13 -5.52
C LYS A 62 8.31 -22.14 -6.59
N ALA A 63 7.44 -22.50 -7.54
CA ALA A 63 7.77 -23.45 -8.59
C ALA A 63 8.78 -22.87 -9.60
N ALA A 64 8.68 -21.59 -9.92
CA ALA A 64 9.63 -20.87 -10.76
C ALA A 64 10.99 -20.77 -10.05
N TYR A 65 11.00 -20.45 -8.75
CA TYR A 65 12.23 -20.47 -7.96
C TYR A 65 12.89 -21.84 -7.95
N PHE A 66 12.14 -22.91 -7.74
CA PHE A 66 12.68 -24.27 -7.74
C PHE A 66 13.29 -24.65 -9.10
N LYS A 67 12.64 -24.29 -10.21
CA LYS A 67 13.10 -24.65 -11.57
C LYS A 67 14.20 -23.72 -12.11
N LYS A 68 14.27 -22.48 -11.65
CA LYS A 68 15.11 -21.42 -12.21
C LYS A 68 15.88 -20.63 -11.13
N SER A 69 16.21 -21.27 -10.02
CA SER A 69 16.82 -20.62 -8.84
C SER A 69 18.04 -19.80 -9.22
N GLN A 70 18.96 -20.38 -9.99
CA GLN A 70 20.19 -19.70 -10.39
C GLN A 70 19.94 -18.40 -11.16
N LEU A 71 19.01 -18.41 -12.12
CA LEU A 71 18.67 -17.23 -12.91
C LEU A 71 17.95 -16.16 -12.07
N ILE A 72 17.07 -16.60 -11.17
CA ILE A 72 16.35 -15.69 -10.26
C ILE A 72 17.33 -15.07 -9.25
N GLU A 73 18.26 -15.84 -8.70
CA GLU A 73 19.28 -15.33 -7.78
C GLU A 73 20.25 -14.36 -8.47
N GLN A 74 20.63 -14.62 -9.72
CA GLN A 74 21.41 -13.67 -10.51
C GLN A 74 20.65 -12.36 -10.72
N PHE A 75 19.35 -12.43 -11.05
CA PHE A 75 18.52 -11.25 -11.19
C PHE A 75 18.39 -10.47 -9.87
N ILE A 76 18.14 -11.15 -8.75
CA ILE A 76 18.09 -10.53 -7.42
C ILE A 76 19.41 -9.79 -7.13
N ARG A 77 20.56 -10.40 -7.40
CA ARG A 77 21.88 -9.78 -7.22
C ARG A 77 22.09 -8.55 -8.11
N SER A 78 21.62 -8.58 -9.36
CA SER A 78 21.74 -7.45 -10.30
C SER A 78 20.93 -6.23 -9.91
N LEU A 79 19.85 -6.41 -9.15
CA LEU A 79 19.01 -5.32 -8.65
C LEU A 79 19.54 -4.71 -7.35
N GLU A 80 20.66 -5.22 -6.82
CA GLU A 80 21.27 -4.79 -5.55
C GLU A 80 20.29 -4.78 -4.37
N VAL A 81 19.22 -5.58 -4.45
CA VAL A 81 18.21 -5.68 -3.38
C VAL A 81 18.70 -6.63 -2.31
N SER A 82 18.59 -6.19 -1.05
CA SER A 82 18.84 -7.05 0.10
C SER A 82 17.67 -8.03 0.30
N ILE A 83 17.97 -9.29 0.62
CA ILE A 83 16.95 -10.23 1.07
C ILE A 83 16.51 -9.73 2.44
N ALA A 84 15.26 -9.27 2.55
CA ALA A 84 14.68 -8.96 3.85
C ALA A 84 14.61 -10.27 4.65
N ASN A 85 15.42 -10.38 5.70
CA ASN A 85 15.31 -11.49 6.64
C ASN A 85 13.93 -11.40 7.31
N ALA A 86 13.16 -12.49 7.20
CA ALA A 86 11.84 -12.63 7.79
C ALA A 86 11.91 -12.90 9.29
#